data_AF-A0A0W4ZH94-F1
#
_entry.id   AF-A0A0W4ZH94-F1
#
_cell.length_a   1.000
_cell.length_b   1.000
_cell.length_c   1.000
_cell.angle_alpha   90.00
_cell.angle_beta   90.00
_cell.angle_gamma   90.00
#
_symmetry.space_group_name_H-M   'P 1'
#
loop_
_entity.id
_entity.type
_entity.pdbx_description
1 polymer ?
#
loop_
_entity_poly.entity_id
_entity_poly.type
_entity_poly.pdbx_seq_one_letter_code
_entity_poly.pdbx_strand_id
1 'polypeptide(L)'
;MRQNFKGIVVSSGLMNKTVKVKVIRKVLHPKVHKLITLHKNYLVHDEGSVCKNGDLVRIEACRPLSARKRFAVAEILQKAKISQDTIDQANHLTPSK
;
A
#
# COMPACT_ATOMS: atom_id res chain seq x y z
N MET A 1 -15.81 -14.78 8.39
CA MET A 1 -15.50 -13.58 7.56
C MET A 1 -14.15 -13.01 7.99
N ARG A 2 -13.21 -12.73 7.07
CA ARG A 2 -11.88 -12.18 7.41
C ARG A 2 -11.96 -10.64 7.52
N GLN A 3 -11.22 -10.06 8.48
CA GLN A 3 -11.09 -8.61 8.59
C GLN A 3 -10.30 -8.06 7.40
N ASN A 4 -10.84 -7.04 6.72
CA ASN A 4 -10.23 -6.42 5.55
C ASN A 4 -9.99 -4.93 5.79
N PHE A 5 -8.89 -4.40 5.26
CA PHE A 5 -8.60 -2.97 5.24
C PHE A 5 -8.13 -2.52 3.87
N LYS A 6 -8.40 -1.27 3.53
CA LYS A 6 -7.81 -0.60 2.36
C LYS A 6 -6.73 0.34 2.84
N GLY A 7 -5.59 0.36 2.15
CA GLY A 7 -4.46 1.19 2.53
C GLY A 7 -3.49 1.42 1.40
N ILE A 8 -2.56 2.35 1.61
CA ILE A 8 -1.53 2.71 0.65
C ILE A 8 -0.20 2.08 1.08
N VAL A 9 0.52 1.49 0.14
CA VAL A 9 1.86 0.95 0.38
C VAL A 9 2.84 2.11 0.58
N VAL A 10 3.40 2.21 1.78
CA VAL A 10 4.37 3.26 2.14
C VAL A 10 5.79 2.85 1.77
N SER A 11 6.12 1.57 1.97
CA SER A 11 7.44 1.03 1.71
C SER A 11 7.35 -0.41 1.25
N SER A 12 7.92 -0.66 0.08
CA SER A 12 8.24 -1.96 -0.48
C SER A 12 9.76 -2.08 -0.67
N GLY A 13 10.29 -3.31 -0.69
CA GLY A 13 11.71 -3.59 -0.97
C GLY A 13 12.70 -3.50 0.21
N LEU A 14 12.30 -2.99 1.38
CA LEU A 14 13.19 -2.95 2.56
C LEU A 14 13.25 -4.27 3.34
N MET A 15 12.26 -5.14 3.16
CA MET A 15 12.15 -6.42 3.87
C MET A 15 11.66 -7.50 2.91
N ASN A 16 12.17 -8.72 3.07
CA ASN A 16 11.78 -9.84 2.24
C ASN A 16 10.30 -10.20 2.44
N LYS A 17 9.58 -10.36 1.33
CA LYS A 17 8.16 -10.79 1.26
C LYS A 17 7.22 -9.98 2.16
N THR A 18 7.56 -8.72 2.44
CA THR A 18 6.89 -7.89 3.45
C THR A 18 6.81 -6.45 2.98
N VAL A 19 5.61 -5.87 3.07
CA VAL A 19 5.36 -4.46 2.73
C VAL A 19 4.75 -3.73 3.92
N LYS A 20 5.06 -2.44 4.05
CA LYS A 20 4.45 -1.57 5.07
C LYS A 20 3.28 -0.82 4.46
N VAL A 21 2.07 -1.08 4.94
CA VAL A 21 0.82 -0.48 4.44
C VAL A 21 0.25 0.49 5.48
N LYS A 22 -0.07 1.71 5.06
CA LYS A 22 -0.77 2.71 5.88
C LYS A 22 -2.27 2.61 5.62
N VAL A 23 -3.01 2.24 6.66
CA VAL A 23 -4.48 2.21 6.65
C VAL A 23 -4.99 3.50 7.29
N ILE A 24 -6.00 4.08 6.66
CA ILE A 24 -6.65 5.32 7.10
C ILE A 24 -8.08 4.96 7.53
N ARG A 25 -8.49 5.40 8.71
CA ARG A 25 -9.89 5.30 9.16
C ARG A 25 -10.38 6.65 9.67
N LYS A 26 -11.64 6.97 9.37
CA LYS A 26 -12.31 8.15 9.93
C LYS A 26 -13.12 7.72 11.15
N VAL A 27 -12.92 8.40 12.27
CA VAL A 27 -13.58 8.10 13.54
C VAL A 27 -14.12 9.41 14.12
N LEU A 28 -15.29 9.36 14.75
CA LEU A 28 -15.85 10.50 15.45
C LEU A 28 -15.14 10.65 16.81
N HIS A 29 -14.60 11.83 17.11
CA HIS A 29 -14.02 12.07 18.43
C HIS A 29 -15.14 12.05 19.50
N PRO A 30 -15.04 11.25 20.59
CA PRO A 30 -16.16 10.99 21.49
C PRO A 30 -16.68 12.23 22.23
N LYS A 31 -15.79 13.16 22.63
CA LYS A 31 -16.18 14.39 23.33
C LYS A 31 -16.67 15.50 22.39
N VAL A 32 -15.87 15.82 21.37
CA VAL A 32 -16.07 16.99 20.49
C VAL A 32 -16.95 16.68 19.29
N HIS A 33 -17.24 15.40 18.98
CA HIS A 33 -18.02 14.99 17.82
C HIS A 33 -17.50 15.51 16.48
N LYS A 34 -16.18 15.78 16.40
CA LYS A 34 -15.49 16.11 15.15
C LYS A 34 -15.00 14.84 14.47
N LEU A 35 -15.18 14.73 13.15
CA LEU A 35 -14.64 13.63 12.38
C LEU A 35 -13.12 13.77 12.25
N ILE A 36 -12.38 12.83 12.84
CA ILE A 36 -10.91 12.79 12.81
C ILE A 36 -10.43 11.62 11.95
N THR A 37 -9.30 11.84 11.27
CA THR A 37 -8.64 10.82 10.46
C THR A 37 -7.51 10.20 11.26
N LEU A 38 -7.55 8.88 11.47
CA LEU A 38 -6.52 8.11 12.15
C LEU A 38 -5.76 7.26 11.15
N HIS A 39 -4.45 7.17 11.35
CA HIS A 39 -3.54 6.38 10.51
C HIS A 39 -2.94 5.25 11.34
N LYS A 40 -2.83 4.05 10.76
CA LYS A 40 -2.11 2.93 11.35
C LYS A 40 -1.31 2.19 10.28
N ASN A 41 -0.05 1.92 10.59
CA ASN A 41 0.83 1.15 9.72
C ASN A 41 0.75 -0.33 10.08
N TYR A 42 0.64 -1.19 9.07
CA TYR A 42 0.64 -2.64 9.20
C TYR A 42 1.82 -3.24 8.43
N LEU A 43 2.41 -4.29 9.00
CA LEU A 43 3.33 -5.16 8.27
C LEU A 43 2.50 -6.24 7.60
N VAL A 44 2.58 -6.29 6.27
CA VAL A 44 1.70 -7.10 5.43
C VAL A 44 2.54 -8.08 4.62
N HIS A 45 2.05 -9.31 4.48
CA HIS A 45 2.68 -10.30 3.62
C HIS A 45 2.39 -10.07 2.16
N ASP A 46 3.45 -10.07 1.38
CA ASP A 46 3.39 -10.13 -0.08
C ASP A 46 4.39 -11.21 -0.51
N GLU A 47 3.93 -12.38 -0.93
CA GLU A 47 4.81 -13.48 -1.32
C GLU A 47 5.54 -13.20 -2.64
N GLY A 48 4.84 -12.59 -3.59
CA GLY A 48 5.36 -12.28 -4.92
C GLY A 48 6.13 -10.96 -4.99
N SER A 49 6.17 -10.17 -3.91
CA SER A 49 6.75 -8.82 -3.88
C SER A 49 6.24 -7.95 -5.04
N VAL A 50 4.95 -8.10 -5.37
CA VAL A 50 4.30 -7.47 -6.52
C VAL A 50 3.98 -6.01 -6.23
N CYS A 51 3.79 -5.65 -4.96
CA CYS A 51 3.39 -4.31 -4.55
C CYS A 51 4.55 -3.32 -4.62
N LYS A 52 4.30 -2.15 -5.20
CA LYS A 52 5.23 -1.02 -5.25
C LYS A 52 4.79 0.08 -4.29
N ASN A 53 5.72 0.98 -3.98
CA ASN A 53 5.43 2.16 -3.16
C ASN A 53 4.36 3.02 -3.86
N GLY A 54 3.35 3.45 -3.11
CA GLY A 54 2.24 4.25 -3.64
C GLY A 54 1.03 3.45 -4.13
N ASP A 55 1.12 2.11 -4.22
CA ASP A 55 -0.03 1.28 -4.61
C ASP A 55 -1.15 1.34 -3.57
N LEU A 56 -2.41 1.34 -4.04
CA LEU A 56 -3.59 1.16 -3.20
C LEU A 56 -3.92 -0.34 -3.14
N VAL A 57 -3.93 -0.90 -1.95
CA VAL A 57 -4.10 -2.34 -1.72
C VAL A 57 -5.23 -2.64 -0.75
N ARG A 58 -5.90 -3.77 -0.96
CA ARG A 58 -6.77 -4.42 0.03
C ARG A 58 -5.97 -5.48 0.76
N ILE A 59 -5.90 -5.36 2.07
CA ILE A 59 -5.23 -6.31 2.96
C ILE A 59 -6.26 -7.09 3.75
N GLU A 60 -6.00 -8.38 3.96
CA GLU A 60 -6.87 -9.27 4.73
C GLU A 60 -6.13 -9.89 5.90
N ALA A 61 -6.85 -10.16 6.99
CA ALA A 61 -6.31 -10.86 8.14
C ALA A 61 -5.92 -12.31 7.76
N CYS A 62 -4.72 -12.71 8.18
CA CYS A 62 -4.18 -14.05 7.96
C CYS A 62 -3.70 -14.66 9.29
N ARG A 63 -3.24 -15.92 9.25
CA ARG A 63 -2.51 -16.51 10.39
C ARG A 63 -1.31 -15.63 10.77
N PRO A 64 -0.89 -15.57 12.04
CA PRO A 64 0.32 -14.85 12.39
C PRO A 64 1.53 -15.45 11.65
N LEU A 65 2.19 -14.65 10.82
CA LEU A 65 3.38 -15.03 10.06
C LEU A 65 4.67 -14.61 10.76
N SER A 66 4.56 -13.64 11.66
CA SER A 66 5.63 -13.12 12.52
C SER A 66 4.99 -12.38 13.69
N ALA A 67 5.79 -11.88 14.64
CA ALA A 67 5.32 -11.18 15.84
C ALA A 67 4.31 -10.05 15.54
N ARG A 68 4.52 -9.29 14.45
CA ARG A 68 3.68 -8.14 14.06
C ARG A 68 2.94 -8.30 12.73
N LYS A 69 3.15 -9.42 12.02
CA LYS A 69 2.66 -9.64 10.66
C LYS A 69 1.44 -10.56 10.68
N ARG A 70 0.26 -9.95 10.65
CA ARG A 70 -1.06 -10.62 10.78
C ARG A 70 -1.98 -10.37 9.59
N PHE A 71 -1.46 -9.72 8.54
CA PHE A 71 -2.21 -9.38 7.33
C PHE A 71 -1.44 -9.83 6.10
N ALA A 72 -2.15 -10.18 5.04
CA ALA A 72 -1.63 -10.47 3.71
C ALA A 72 -2.29 -9.55 2.67
N VAL A 73 -1.59 -9.28 1.56
CA VAL A 73 -2.17 -8.56 0.42
C VAL A 73 -3.17 -9.48 -0.26
N ALA A 74 -4.44 -9.08 -0.29
CA ALA A 74 -5.48 -9.81 -0.99
C ALA A 74 -5.61 -9.35 -2.44
N GLU A 75 -5.45 -8.04 -2.69
CA GLU A 75 -5.72 -7.44 -3.98
C GLU A 75 -5.02 -6.08 -4.11
N ILE A 76 -4.51 -5.78 -5.30
CA ILE A 76 -4.02 -4.44 -5.68
C ILE A 76 -5.18 -3.72 -6.38
N LEU A 77 -5.74 -2.71 -5.72
CA LEU A 77 -6.89 -1.96 -6.23
C LEU A 77 -6.47 -0.91 -7.27
N GLN A 78 -5.31 -0.28 -7.08
CA GLN A 78 -4.78 0.71 -8.01
C GLN A 78 -3.25 0.73 -7.92
N LYS A 79 -2.58 0.67 -9.07
CA LYS A 79 -1.13 0.85 -9.13
C LYS A 79 -0.76 2.33 -9.05
N ALA A 80 0.40 2.60 -8.47
CA ALA A 80 0.99 3.93 -8.49
C ALA A 80 1.14 4.42 -9.93
N LYS A 81 0.66 5.63 -10.21
CA LYS A 81 0.86 6.26 -11.51
C LYS A 81 2.35 6.57 -11.66
N ILE A 82 2.97 6.01 -12.69
CA ILE A 82 4.26 6.51 -13.17
C ILE A 82 3.90 7.80 -13.92
N SER A 83 4.40 8.94 -13.46
CA SER A 83 4.23 10.23 -14.14
C SER A 83 4.71 10.10 -15.58
N GLN A 84 3.85 10.41 -16.55
CA GLN A 84 4.14 10.32 -17.99
C GLN A 84 5.31 11.22 -18.41
N ASP A 85 5.69 12.19 -17.57
CA ASP A 85 6.82 13.10 -17.73
C ASP A 85 8.15 12.39 -18.05
N THR A 86 8.36 11.16 -17.58
CA THR A 86 9.59 10.38 -17.90
C THR A 86 9.50 9.63 -19.23
N ILE A 87 8.29 9.28 -19.67
CA ILE A 87 8.07 8.53 -20.92
C ILE A 87 8.22 9.47 -22.13
N ASP A 88 7.82 10.73 -21.99
CA ASP A 88 7.89 11.73 -23.06
C ASP A 88 9.34 12.22 -23.30
N GLN A 89 10.18 12.28 -22.26
CA GLN A 89 11.61 12.61 -22.37
C GLN A 89 12.41 11.52 -23.09
N ALA A 90 12.04 10.24 -22.91
CA ALA A 90 12.75 9.11 -23.51
C ALA A 90 12.44 8.95 -25.02
N ASN A 91 11.24 9.34 -25.45
CA ASN A 91 10.83 9.25 -26.86
C ASN A 91 11.39 10.39 -27.73
N HIS A 92 11.97 11.44 -27.15
CA HIS A 92 12.48 12.60 -27.89
C HIS A 92 13.98 12.52 -28.27
N LEU A 93 14.69 11.45 -27.88
CA LEU A 93 16.16 11.32 -28.03
C LEU A 93 16.63 10.23 -29.00
N THR A 94 15.84 9.87 -30.01
CA THR A 94 16.39 9.14 -31.18
C THR A 94 16.37 10.01 -32.43
N PRO A 95 17.43 10.76 -32.74
CA PRO A 95 17.81 10.96 -34.13
C PRO A 95 18.43 9.63 -34.59
N SER A 96 17.63 8.79 -35.25
CA SER A 96 18.20 7.81 -36.18
C SER A 96 19.00 8.59 -37.22
N LYS A 97 20.19 8.07 -37.56
CA LYS A 97 21.02 8.51 -38.68
C LYS A 97 20.22 8.87 -39.92
#